data_AF-A0A2V9W8N2-F1
#
_entry.id   AF-A0A2V9W8N2-F1
#
_cell.length_a   1.000
_cell.length_b   1.000
_cell.length_c   1.000
_cell.angle_alpha   90.00
_cell.angle_beta   90.00
_cell.angle_gamma   90.00
#
_symmetry.space_group_name_H-M   'P 1'
#
loop_
_entity.id
_entity.type
_entity.pdbx_description
1 polymer ?
#
loop_
_entity_poly.entity_id
_entity_poly.type
_entity_poly.pdbx_seq_one_letter_code
_entity_poly.pdbx_strand_id
1 'polypeptide(L)'
;MPTLSYYRRIFSAYFLGGKSHLTFWHDTPEENPKATVNELGEYYMPFVEKANYAGSYDSAGVPQLDYHGKIGRQYNPIAIAQYGL
;
A
#
# COMPACT_ATOMS: atom_id res chain seq x y z
N MET A 1 16.02 -23.07 -14.81
CA MET A 1 15.21 -22.12 -15.61
C MET A 1 13.95 -21.78 -14.83
N PRO A 2 13.43 -20.54 -14.89
CA PRO A 2 12.21 -20.16 -14.18
C PRO A 2 11.01 -20.98 -14.67
N THR A 3 10.12 -21.38 -13.77
CA THR A 3 8.97 -22.24 -14.10
C THR A 3 7.85 -21.47 -14.78
N LEU A 4 6.95 -22.16 -15.50
CA LEU A 4 5.75 -21.56 -16.08
C LEU A 4 4.88 -20.85 -15.01
N SER A 5 4.85 -21.37 -13.79
CA SER A 5 4.16 -20.76 -12.65
C SER A 5 4.79 -19.43 -12.22
N TYR A 6 6.11 -19.28 -12.34
CA TYR A 6 6.82 -18.04 -12.02
C TYR A 6 6.40 -16.91 -12.97
N TYR A 7 6.43 -17.15 -14.28
CA TYR A 7 6.01 -16.16 -15.28
C TYR A 7 4.53 -15.81 -15.16
N ARG A 8 3.66 -16.81 -14.88
CA ARG A 8 2.24 -16.56 -14.66
C ARG A 8 1.97 -15.67 -13.44
N ARG A 9 2.75 -15.83 -12.36
CA ARG A 9 2.68 -14.97 -11.16
C ARG A 9 3.13 -13.54 -11.45
N ILE A 10 4.26 -13.38 -12.14
CA ILE A 10 4.77 -12.05 -12.54
C ILE A 10 3.73 -11.37 -13.44
N PHE A 11 3.26 -12.06 -14.48
CA PHE A 11 2.27 -11.51 -15.40
C PHE A 11 0.99 -11.06 -14.69
N SER A 12 0.45 -11.86 -13.76
CA SER A 12 -0.75 -11.45 -13.01
C SER A 12 -0.53 -10.25 -12.09
N ALA A 13 0.67 -10.10 -11.51
CA ALA A 13 0.97 -8.96 -10.64
C ALA A 13 1.11 -7.65 -11.42
N TYR A 14 1.63 -7.69 -12.65
CA TYR A 14 1.88 -6.49 -13.45
C TYR A 14 0.76 -6.16 -14.46
N PHE A 15 0.01 -7.15 -14.96
CA PHE A 15 -0.97 -6.94 -16.04
C PHE A 15 -2.43 -7.12 -15.65
N LEU A 16 -2.74 -7.83 -14.56
CA LEU A 16 -4.13 -8.12 -14.17
C LEU A 16 -4.74 -7.10 -13.19
N GLY A 17 -4.07 -5.98 -12.92
CA GLY A 17 -4.67 -4.78 -12.32
C GLY A 17 -5.42 -4.99 -11.00
N GLY A 18 -5.12 -6.07 -10.27
CA GLY A 18 -5.76 -6.39 -9.00
C GLY A 18 -5.24 -5.49 -7.88
N LYS A 19 -6.10 -5.18 -6.91
CA LYS A 19 -5.68 -4.50 -5.68
C LYS A 19 -4.68 -5.40 -4.97
N SER A 20 -3.43 -4.95 -4.89
CA SER A 20 -2.33 -5.64 -4.25
C SER A 20 -1.72 -4.77 -3.16
N HIS A 21 -0.73 -5.28 -2.45
CA HIS A 21 0.11 -4.46 -1.57
C HIS A 21 0.71 -3.25 -2.32
N LEU A 22 1.03 -3.37 -3.61
CA LEU A 22 1.56 -2.25 -4.39
C LEU A 22 0.53 -1.12 -4.55
N THR A 23 -0.77 -1.42 -4.51
CA THR A 23 -1.82 -0.39 -4.51
C THR A 23 -1.74 0.52 -3.29
N PHE A 24 -1.22 0.03 -2.16
CA PHE A 24 -0.97 0.88 -1.01
C PHE A 24 0.31 1.71 -1.20
N TRP A 25 1.37 1.13 -1.77
CA TRP A 25 2.70 1.77 -1.82
C TRP A 25 2.92 2.70 -3.01
N HIS A 26 2.28 2.45 -4.16
CA HIS A 26 2.42 3.26 -5.37
C HIS A 26 1.52 4.51 -5.33
N ASP A 27 1.86 5.42 -4.43
CA ASP A 27 1.33 6.79 -4.44
C ASP A 27 1.96 7.63 -5.54
N THR A 28 1.33 8.76 -5.85
CA THR A 28 2.02 9.86 -6.50
C THR A 28 2.89 10.60 -5.47
N PRO A 29 4.21 10.73 -5.68
CA PRO A 29 5.05 11.50 -4.77
C PRO A 29 4.63 12.98 -4.79
N GLU A 30 4.24 13.49 -3.63
CA GLU A 30 3.83 14.88 -3.44
C GLU A 30 4.35 15.41 -2.10
N GLU A 31 4.75 16.68 -2.09
CA GLU A 31 5.11 17.40 -0.87
C GLU A 31 3.86 18.03 -0.25
N ASN A 32 3.72 17.93 1.07
CA ASN A 32 2.72 18.68 1.78
C ASN A 32 3.19 20.15 1.94
N PRO A 33 2.50 21.14 1.34
CA PRO A 33 2.92 22.54 1.41
C PRO A 33 2.83 23.15 2.82
N LYS A 34 2.17 22.46 3.75
CA LYS A 34 2.06 22.87 5.15
C LYS A 34 3.13 22.25 6.05
N ALA A 35 3.96 21.35 5.50
CA ALA A 35 5.02 20.74 6.26
C ALA A 35 6.14 21.74 6.53
N THR A 36 6.63 21.71 7.76
CA THR A 36 7.69 22.59 8.24
C THR A 36 8.86 21.75 8.74
N VAL A 37 10.08 22.09 8.36
CA VAL A 37 11.27 21.26 8.66
C VAL A 37 11.78 21.46 10.10
N ASN A 38 11.56 22.66 10.66
CA ASN A 38 12.21 23.09 11.91
C ASN A 38 11.27 23.15 13.12
N GLU A 39 10.02 22.71 12.97
CA GLU A 39 9.03 22.67 14.04
C GLU A 39 8.11 21.46 13.91
N LEU A 40 7.53 21.03 15.02
CA LEU A 40 6.54 19.95 15.03
C LEU A 40 5.28 20.44 14.32
N GLY A 41 4.89 19.74 13.27
CA GLY A 41 3.76 20.10 12.42
C GLY A 41 3.31 18.92 11.56
N GLU A 42 2.69 19.24 10.41
CA GLU A 42 2.24 18.21 9.47
C GLU A 42 3.41 17.45 8.84
N TYR A 43 3.16 16.19 8.46
CA TYR A 43 4.15 15.38 7.76
C TYR A 43 4.47 15.95 6.38
N TYR A 44 5.72 15.78 5.95
CA TYR A 44 6.17 16.14 4.60
C TYR A 44 5.41 15.40 3.50
N MET A 45 5.03 14.13 3.71
CA MET A 45 4.14 13.41 2.82
C MET A 45 2.69 13.63 3.26
N PRO A 46 1.74 13.88 2.35
CA PRO A 46 0.35 14.17 2.70
C PRO A 46 -0.47 12.95 3.15
N PHE A 47 -0.04 11.72 2.87
CA PHE A 47 -0.72 10.44 3.21
C PHE A 47 -2.19 10.26 2.74
N VAL A 48 -2.76 11.23 2.01
CA VAL A 48 -4.17 11.22 1.57
C VAL A 48 -4.54 9.96 0.80
N GLU A 49 -3.68 9.45 -0.09
CA GLU A 49 -4.01 8.20 -0.81
C GLU A 49 -3.95 6.96 0.11
N LYS A 50 -3.16 6.99 1.19
CA LYS A 50 -3.11 5.91 2.18
C LYS A 50 -4.41 5.84 2.96
N ALA A 51 -4.91 6.99 3.41
CA ALA A 51 -6.22 7.08 4.06
C ALA A 51 -7.36 6.64 3.11
N ASN A 52 -7.20 6.86 1.81
CA ASN A 52 -8.16 6.43 0.76
C ASN A 52 -7.85 5.03 0.19
N TYR A 53 -7.13 4.18 0.93
CA TYR A 53 -6.75 2.85 0.45
C TYR A 53 -7.99 2.05 0.00
N ALA A 54 -8.04 1.71 -1.29
CA ALA A 54 -9.20 1.02 -1.83
C ALA A 54 -9.20 -0.51 -1.57
N GLY A 55 -8.19 -1.06 -0.88
CA GLY A 55 -8.00 -2.51 -0.77
C GLY A 55 -8.85 -3.21 0.29
N SER A 56 -8.29 -4.25 0.88
CA SER A 56 -9.01 -5.09 1.85
C SER A 56 -8.91 -4.53 3.26
N TYR A 57 -9.96 -4.77 4.04
CA TYR A 57 -10.06 -4.40 5.45
C TYR A 57 -10.55 -5.61 6.25
N ASP A 58 -10.18 -5.69 7.52
CA ASP A 58 -10.80 -6.63 8.46
C ASP A 58 -12.15 -6.09 8.98
N SER A 59 -12.79 -6.83 9.87
CA SER A 59 -14.08 -6.44 10.47
C SER A 59 -14.02 -5.20 11.36
N ALA A 60 -12.83 -4.79 11.80
CA ALA A 60 -12.59 -3.60 12.61
C ALA A 60 -12.18 -2.38 11.75
N GLY A 61 -12.08 -2.54 10.43
CA GLY A 61 -11.64 -1.48 9.53
C GLY A 61 -10.12 -1.31 9.47
N VAL A 62 -9.34 -2.29 9.93
CA VAL A 62 -7.87 -2.27 9.81
C VAL A 62 -7.47 -2.73 8.40
N PRO A 63 -6.64 -1.97 7.67
CA PRO A 63 -6.25 -2.35 6.31
C PRO A 63 -5.39 -3.62 6.31
N GLN A 64 -5.67 -4.49 5.35
CA GLN A 64 -4.89 -5.70 5.04
C GLN A 64 -4.34 -5.61 3.62
N LEU A 65 -3.04 -5.78 3.47
CA LEU A 65 -2.39 -5.77 2.17
C LEU A 65 -2.39 -7.16 1.54
N ASP A 66 -2.76 -7.26 0.27
CA ASP A 66 -2.71 -8.51 -0.49
C ASP A 66 -1.34 -8.70 -1.17
N TYR A 67 -0.52 -9.59 -0.62
CA TYR A 67 0.78 -9.97 -1.18
C TYR A 67 0.67 -11.08 -2.24
N HIS A 68 -0.55 -11.55 -2.52
CA HIS A 68 -0.88 -12.63 -3.43
C HIS A 68 -0.22 -13.98 -3.12
N GLY A 69 -0.65 -15.00 -3.85
CA GLY A 69 -0.07 -16.35 -3.77
C GLY A 69 -0.17 -16.95 -2.36
N LYS A 70 0.91 -17.61 -1.92
CA LYS A 70 0.94 -18.30 -0.62
C LYS A 70 0.95 -17.36 0.59
N ILE A 71 1.39 -16.11 0.41
CA ILE A 71 1.43 -15.12 1.50
C ILE A 71 0.03 -14.55 1.71
N GLY A 72 -0.65 -14.21 0.62
CA GLY A 72 -2.03 -13.70 0.66
C GLY A 72 -2.15 -12.39 1.44
N ARG A 73 -3.29 -12.19 2.10
CA ARG A 73 -3.58 -11.00 2.89
C ARG A 73 -2.81 -11.03 4.20
N GLN A 74 -2.11 -9.94 4.50
CA GLN A 74 -1.34 -9.79 5.73
C GLN A 74 -1.53 -8.40 6.32
N TYR A 75 -1.41 -8.31 7.64
CA TYR A 75 -1.23 -7.04 8.32
C TYR A 75 0.18 -6.54 8.10
N ASN A 76 0.29 -5.27 7.70
CA ASN A 76 1.56 -4.57 7.65
C ASN A 76 1.51 -3.41 8.66
N PRO A 77 2.28 -3.46 9.76
CA PRO A 77 2.24 -2.43 10.79
C PRO A 77 2.53 -1.01 10.28
N ILE A 78 3.41 -0.86 9.29
CA ILE A 78 3.72 0.45 8.68
C ILE A 78 2.52 0.95 7.89
N ALA A 79 1.87 0.08 7.11
CA ALA A 79 0.68 0.45 6.35
C ALA A 79 -0.48 0.86 7.27
N ILE A 80 -0.67 0.14 8.37
CA ILE A 80 -1.70 0.45 9.37
C ILE A 80 -1.41 1.79 10.05
N ALA A 81 -0.16 2.05 10.40
CA ALA A 81 0.23 3.35 10.97
C ALA A 81 0.00 4.49 9.98
N GLN A 82 0.46 4.35 8.73
CA GLN A 82 0.29 5.37 7.68
C GLN A 82 -1.15 5.57 7.24
N TYR A 83 -2.01 4.56 7.38
CA TYR A 83 -3.45 4.69 7.15
C TYR A 83 -4.12 5.60 8.20
N GLY A 84 -3.59 5.64 9.42
CA GLY A 84 -4.11 6.48 10.49
C GLY A 84 -3.54 7.92 10.52
N LEU A 85 -2.68 8.28 9.58
CA LEU A 85 -2.12 9.62 9.40
C LEU A 85 -2.95 10.43 8.41
#